data_AF-A0A022MKQ0-F1
#
_entry.id   AF-A0A022MKQ0-F1
#
_cell.length_a   1.000
_cell.length_b   1.000
_cell.length_c   1.000
_cell.angle_alpha   90.00
_cell.angle_beta   90.00
_cell.angle_gamma   90.00
#
_symmetry.space_group_name_H-M   'P 1'
#
loop_
_entity.id
_entity.type
_entity.pdbx_description
1 polymer ?
#
loop_
_entity_poly.entity_id
_entity_poly.type
_entity_poly.pdbx_seq_one_letter_code
_entity_poly.pdbx_strand_id
1 'polypeptide(L)'
;MTDVDSSDGLMKPIRPEQLDPGAVIAQSLDNQWVPAQLTRQMIERGESLDQVGRLRRQEVRAEYFRSLINAGQVVINRAYFYNNDAINCDLVEQGESRTAHQRLLASGAIVPFLLGERHPAEEPPDRLHVRRDGFTAWQETLEGLPATDRVRCVRMSWDDSADDHENRESTRLRLFQPFAEKVQGLTAKDIDVLAAQTGVAREDADRFGRRLGEVVAFSNDLRVSRRPVVRNALYEEFVTVPGTNVAEGRYDRSKPFAAQIKQLLDLVYNVNLADALGRYPLTPGDSLRRVVLQEAREARAATGFVEDPEHLLTFLRRHAFAAVQDRLTPAAVNALTLQDIWRLRQTSVWNEYVRAFGALTAAPDTFDERVGQVFDRYVGLNSEILRLARERERARPAPWRPVVEVVVTVGAAVFTAVSGSDLWEVAGSVLPLTVSGSLTGSVQLVLRNRIAGRQEQRFAREIASVRLASEREWTQFHDLVRRLPGYRDASGPAPTGTASATTQDNEDLPEY
;
A
#
# COMPACT_ATOMS: atom_id res chain seq x y z
N MET A 1 -0.61 41.92 -3.32
CA MET A 1 -1.58 41.84 -4.42
C MET A 1 -0.78 41.92 -5.70
N THR A 2 -0.49 40.76 -6.27
CA THR A 2 0.32 40.58 -7.47
C THR A 2 -0.39 39.51 -8.28
N ASP A 3 -0.64 39.84 -9.54
CA ASP A 3 -1.52 39.14 -10.47
C ASP A 3 -1.21 37.64 -10.60
N VAL A 4 -2.23 36.83 -10.36
CA VAL A 4 -2.28 35.37 -10.55
C VAL A 4 -2.82 35.05 -11.96
N ASP A 5 -2.50 35.88 -12.96
CA ASP A 5 -3.18 35.86 -14.26
C ASP A 5 -2.30 35.26 -15.39
N SER A 6 -1.65 34.13 -15.10
CA SER A 6 -1.03 33.28 -16.15
C SER A 6 -1.31 31.78 -16.03
N SER A 7 -2.16 31.35 -15.08
CA SER A 7 -2.70 29.99 -15.12
C SER A 7 -4.00 30.02 -15.91
N ASP A 8 -4.15 29.16 -16.91
CA ASP A 8 -5.27 29.06 -17.87
C ASP A 8 -6.62 28.65 -17.23
N GLY A 9 -6.87 29.04 -15.99
CA GLY A 9 -8.08 28.75 -15.23
C GLY A 9 -8.37 27.26 -15.05
N LEU A 10 -7.59 26.31 -15.54
CA LEU A 10 -7.95 24.89 -15.49
C LEU A 10 -7.54 24.22 -14.17
N MET A 11 -6.46 24.68 -13.54
CA MET A 11 -5.87 24.03 -12.38
C MET A 11 -6.01 24.85 -11.10
N LYS A 12 -6.07 24.15 -9.96
CA LYS A 12 -5.90 24.72 -8.62
C LYS A 12 -4.59 24.20 -8.04
N PRO A 13 -3.55 25.04 -7.90
CA PRO A 13 -2.29 24.60 -7.32
C PRO A 13 -2.47 24.32 -5.82
N ILE A 14 -1.98 23.16 -5.37
CA ILE A 14 -1.92 22.79 -3.95
C ILE A 14 -0.53 22.28 -3.56
N ARG A 15 -0.14 22.49 -2.30
CA ARG A 15 1.08 21.97 -1.68
C ARG A 15 0.78 20.68 -0.89
N PRO A 16 1.79 19.87 -0.52
CA PRO A 16 1.57 18.60 0.16
C PRO A 16 0.76 18.74 1.46
N GLU A 17 0.94 19.85 2.17
CA GLU A 17 0.25 20.14 3.44
C GLU A 17 -1.25 20.37 3.26
N GLN A 18 -1.69 20.66 2.03
CA GLN A 18 -3.09 20.93 1.67
C GLN A 18 -3.82 19.68 1.11
N LEU A 19 -3.14 18.54 1.01
CA LEU A 19 -3.79 17.26 0.74
C LEU A 19 -4.66 16.84 1.94
N ASP A 20 -5.70 16.06 1.71
CA ASP A 20 -6.48 15.48 2.81
C ASP A 20 -5.58 14.56 3.66
N PRO A 21 -5.74 14.53 5.00
CA PRO A 21 -4.91 13.67 5.87
C PRO A 21 -4.94 12.20 5.46
N GLY A 22 -6.10 11.71 5.01
CA GLY A 22 -6.29 10.34 4.51
C GLY A 22 -5.98 10.14 3.03
N ALA A 23 -5.31 11.09 2.36
CA ALA A 23 -4.90 10.91 0.97
C ALA A 23 -3.92 9.75 0.83
N VAL A 24 -4.03 9.01 -0.28
CA VAL A 24 -3.22 7.81 -0.53
C VAL A 24 -2.46 7.89 -1.86
N ILE A 25 -1.32 7.20 -1.90
CA ILE A 25 -0.54 6.95 -3.12
C ILE A 25 -0.65 5.45 -3.39
N ALA A 26 -1.34 5.07 -4.45
CA ALA A 26 -1.54 3.66 -4.78
C ALA A 26 -0.36 3.11 -5.60
N GLN A 27 0.35 2.12 -5.05
CA GLN A 27 1.54 1.56 -5.71
C GLN A 27 1.21 0.88 -7.05
N SER A 28 0.02 0.29 -7.15
CA SER A 28 -0.47 -0.37 -8.37
C SER A 28 -0.60 0.56 -9.56
N LEU A 29 -0.79 1.86 -9.34
CA LEU A 29 -0.97 2.83 -10.42
C LEU A 29 0.34 3.20 -11.11
N ASP A 30 1.48 2.78 -10.56
CA ASP A 30 2.76 2.90 -11.22
C ASP A 30 2.77 2.16 -12.56
N ASN A 31 3.22 2.84 -13.60
CA ASN A 31 3.24 2.31 -14.96
C ASN A 31 4.22 1.12 -15.15
N GLN A 32 5.09 0.84 -14.18
CA GLN A 32 6.00 -0.31 -14.15
C GLN A 32 5.66 -1.33 -13.05
N TRP A 33 4.59 -1.12 -12.28
CA TRP A 33 4.15 -2.07 -11.28
C TRP A 33 3.58 -3.34 -11.92
N VAL A 34 3.98 -4.49 -11.37
CA VAL A 34 3.53 -5.82 -11.76
C VAL A 34 3.42 -6.67 -10.49
N PRO A 35 2.33 -7.46 -10.31
CA PRO A 35 2.21 -8.43 -9.24
C PRO A 35 3.45 -9.35 -9.15
N ALA A 36 3.84 -9.78 -7.95
CA ALA A 36 5.02 -10.62 -7.75
C ALA A 36 4.95 -11.94 -8.53
N GLN A 37 3.78 -12.58 -8.59
CA GLN A 37 3.61 -13.81 -9.38
C GLN A 37 3.76 -13.55 -10.88
N LEU A 38 3.14 -12.48 -11.39
CA LEU A 38 3.22 -12.12 -12.81
C LEU A 38 4.65 -11.69 -13.20
N THR A 39 5.38 -11.01 -12.30
CA THR A 39 6.80 -10.66 -12.51
C THR A 39 7.66 -11.90 -12.75
N ARG A 40 7.46 -12.97 -11.96
CA ARG A 40 8.18 -14.24 -12.13
C ARG A 40 7.86 -14.87 -13.48
N GLN A 41 6.59 -14.92 -13.87
CA GLN A 41 6.17 -15.45 -15.17
C GLN A 41 6.78 -14.66 -16.34
N MET A 42 6.79 -13.33 -16.26
CA MET A 42 7.43 -12.47 -17.26
C MET A 42 8.91 -12.79 -17.42
N ILE A 43 9.65 -12.97 -16.32
CA ILE A 43 11.07 -13.32 -16.34
C ILE A 43 11.29 -14.71 -16.96
N GLU A 44 10.51 -15.70 -16.53
CA GLU A 44 10.62 -17.08 -17.02
C GLU A 44 10.37 -17.17 -18.53
N ARG A 45 9.40 -16.39 -19.04
CA ARG A 45 8.96 -16.41 -20.44
C ARG A 45 9.60 -15.34 -21.32
N GLY A 46 10.32 -14.38 -20.74
CA GLY A 46 10.88 -13.23 -21.45
C GLY A 46 9.80 -12.26 -21.99
N GLU A 47 8.65 -12.19 -21.33
CA GLU A 47 7.53 -11.34 -21.74
C GLU A 47 7.72 -9.88 -21.29
N SER A 48 7.32 -8.93 -22.14
CA SER A 48 7.27 -7.50 -21.83
C SER A 48 5.95 -7.10 -21.15
N LEU A 49 5.88 -5.85 -20.65
CA LEU A 49 4.66 -5.30 -20.05
C LEU A 49 3.47 -5.31 -21.01
N ASP A 50 3.70 -5.04 -22.30
CA ASP A 50 2.66 -5.06 -23.33
C ASP A 50 2.13 -6.48 -23.57
N GLN A 51 3.01 -7.49 -23.55
CA GLN A 51 2.63 -8.88 -23.77
C GLN A 51 1.73 -9.42 -22.65
N VAL A 52 1.95 -8.98 -21.40
CA VAL A 52 1.08 -9.32 -20.25
C VAL A 52 0.01 -8.26 -19.96
N GLY A 53 -0.16 -7.27 -20.85
CA GLY A 53 -0.93 -6.06 -20.59
C GLY A 53 -2.37 -6.31 -20.17
N ARG A 54 -3.04 -7.34 -20.72
CA ARG A 54 -4.42 -7.70 -20.35
C ARG A 54 -4.53 -8.12 -18.88
N LEU A 55 -3.69 -9.06 -18.45
CA LEU A 55 -3.71 -9.57 -17.08
C LEU A 55 -3.29 -8.48 -16.08
N ARG A 56 -2.22 -7.75 -16.42
CA ARG A 56 -1.76 -6.61 -15.63
C ARG A 56 -2.85 -5.53 -15.48
N ARG A 57 -3.54 -5.16 -16.56
CA ARG A 57 -4.63 -4.18 -16.54
C ARG A 57 -5.74 -4.59 -15.59
N GLN A 58 -6.11 -5.87 -15.54
CA GLN A 58 -7.14 -6.37 -14.63
C GLN A 58 -6.74 -6.14 -13.16
N GLU A 59 -5.51 -6.50 -12.78
CA GLU A 59 -5.00 -6.33 -11.41
C GLU A 59 -4.85 -4.84 -11.03
N VAL A 60 -4.25 -4.04 -11.90
CA VAL A 60 -4.09 -2.60 -11.67
C VAL A 60 -5.44 -1.92 -11.52
N ARG A 61 -6.42 -2.25 -12.37
CA ARG A 61 -7.75 -1.62 -12.37
C ARG A 61 -8.53 -1.95 -11.10
N ALA A 62 -8.43 -3.18 -10.61
CA ALA A 62 -9.03 -3.56 -9.33
C ALA A 62 -8.47 -2.70 -8.18
N GLU A 63 -7.16 -2.52 -8.13
CA GLU A 63 -6.52 -1.70 -7.10
C GLU A 63 -6.76 -0.20 -7.28
N TYR A 64 -6.87 0.29 -8.53
CA TYR A 64 -7.28 1.66 -8.83
C TYR A 64 -8.64 1.98 -8.21
N PHE A 65 -9.63 1.09 -8.43
CA PHE A 65 -10.96 1.25 -7.87
C PHE A 65 -10.96 1.10 -6.35
N ARG A 66 -10.22 0.14 -5.79
CA ARG A 66 -10.03 0.05 -4.33
C ARG A 66 -9.46 1.35 -3.76
N SER A 67 -8.51 1.98 -4.44
CA SER A 67 -7.94 3.26 -4.02
C SER A 67 -8.99 4.37 -3.96
N LEU A 68 -9.80 4.49 -5.01
CA LEU A 68 -10.89 5.47 -5.09
C LEU A 68 -12.07 5.17 -4.15
N ILE A 69 -12.25 3.92 -3.73
CA ILE A 69 -13.29 3.54 -2.75
C ILE A 69 -12.82 3.85 -1.33
N ASN A 70 -11.59 3.44 -1.00
CA ASN A 70 -11.08 3.45 0.36
C ASN A 70 -10.45 4.79 0.79
N ALA A 71 -10.30 5.76 -0.12
CA ALA A 71 -9.69 7.05 0.18
C ALA A 71 -10.49 8.25 -0.36
N GLY A 72 -10.48 9.34 0.41
CA GLY A 72 -11.01 10.64 -0.02
C GLY A 72 -10.26 11.20 -1.23
N GLN A 73 -8.93 11.05 -1.25
CA GLN A 73 -8.08 11.47 -2.36
C GLN A 73 -7.05 10.42 -2.72
N VAL A 74 -6.83 10.23 -4.02
CA VAL A 74 -5.77 9.40 -4.58
C VAL A 74 -4.83 10.31 -5.36
N VAL A 75 -3.57 10.35 -4.92
CA VAL A 75 -2.52 11.09 -5.61
C VAL A 75 -1.88 10.19 -6.66
N ILE A 76 -1.85 10.67 -7.91
CA ILE A 76 -1.36 9.90 -9.06
C ILE A 76 -0.29 10.73 -9.76
N ASN A 77 0.89 10.13 -10.05
CA ASN A 77 1.89 10.79 -10.87
C ASN A 77 1.29 11.11 -12.24
N ARG A 78 1.44 12.35 -12.72
CA ARG A 78 0.89 12.81 -14.00
C ARG A 78 1.19 11.85 -15.16
N ALA A 79 2.39 11.27 -15.18
CA ALA A 79 2.80 10.36 -16.23
C ALA A 79 1.93 9.10 -16.34
N TYR A 80 1.28 8.69 -15.24
CA TYR A 80 0.50 7.46 -15.20
C TYR A 80 -0.86 7.61 -15.88
N PHE A 81 -1.41 8.83 -16.00
CA PHE A 81 -2.69 9.04 -16.71
C PHE A 81 -2.62 8.60 -18.18
N TYR A 82 -1.48 8.83 -18.84
CA TYR A 82 -1.31 8.48 -20.23
C TYR A 82 -0.47 7.21 -20.46
N ASN A 83 0.42 6.82 -19.53
CA ASN A 83 1.24 5.62 -19.68
C ASN A 83 0.67 4.34 -19.03
N ASN A 84 -0.35 4.44 -18.16
CA ASN A 84 -0.98 3.27 -17.53
C ASN A 84 -2.32 2.92 -18.19
N ASP A 85 -2.38 1.78 -18.89
CA ASP A 85 -3.58 1.31 -19.59
C ASP A 85 -4.83 1.18 -18.71
N ALA A 86 -4.66 0.92 -17.41
CA ALA A 86 -5.78 0.77 -16.49
C ALA A 86 -6.49 2.10 -16.17
N ILE A 87 -5.79 3.23 -16.36
CA ILE A 87 -6.33 4.60 -16.24
C ILE A 87 -6.68 5.12 -17.63
N ASN A 88 -5.71 5.06 -18.55
CA ASN A 88 -5.80 5.62 -19.90
C ASN A 88 -7.05 5.10 -20.65
N CYS A 89 -7.44 3.85 -20.45
CA CYS A 89 -8.65 3.33 -21.09
C CYS A 89 -9.91 4.15 -20.79
N ASP A 90 -10.05 4.70 -19.58
CA ASP A 90 -11.20 5.53 -19.21
C ASP A 90 -11.14 6.92 -19.85
N LEU A 91 -9.96 7.33 -20.33
CA LEU A 91 -9.74 8.58 -21.06
C LEU A 91 -10.01 8.38 -22.54
N VAL A 92 -9.50 7.29 -23.14
CA VAL A 92 -9.68 6.99 -24.58
C VAL A 92 -11.13 6.60 -24.90
N GLU A 93 -11.78 5.83 -24.02
CA GLU A 93 -13.20 5.50 -24.13
C GLU A 93 -14.04 6.77 -23.89
N GLN A 94 -14.44 7.45 -24.98
CA GLN A 94 -15.38 8.58 -24.90
C GLN A 94 -16.70 8.16 -24.22
N GLY A 95 -17.37 9.09 -23.53
CA GLY A 95 -18.66 8.85 -22.88
C GLY A 95 -18.58 8.82 -21.35
N GLU A 96 -19.35 7.92 -20.72
CA GLU A 96 -19.57 7.95 -19.26
C GLU A 96 -18.29 7.76 -18.43
N SER A 97 -17.33 6.97 -18.91
CA SER A 97 -16.03 6.77 -18.25
C SER A 97 -15.22 8.05 -18.21
N ARG A 98 -15.04 8.74 -19.35
CA ARG A 98 -14.34 10.02 -19.43
C ARG A 98 -15.03 11.08 -18.55
N THR A 99 -16.36 11.15 -18.59
CA THR A 99 -17.12 12.08 -17.72
C THR A 99 -16.98 11.74 -16.24
N ALA A 100 -16.96 10.48 -15.85
CA ALA A 100 -16.71 10.09 -14.46
C ALA A 100 -15.29 10.46 -14.02
N HIS A 101 -14.29 10.28 -14.90
CA HIS A 101 -12.92 10.70 -14.65
C HIS A 101 -12.81 12.21 -14.44
N GLN A 102 -13.45 13.01 -15.31
CA GLN A 102 -13.54 14.46 -15.19
C GLN A 102 -14.12 14.89 -13.84
N ARG A 103 -15.23 14.26 -13.40
CA ARG A 103 -15.84 14.55 -12.09
C ARG A 103 -14.93 14.18 -10.92
N LEU A 104 -14.18 13.08 -11.03
CA LEU A 104 -13.19 12.68 -10.02
C LEU A 104 -12.01 13.67 -9.94
N LEU A 105 -11.57 14.24 -11.06
CA LEU A 105 -10.58 15.32 -11.07
C LEU A 105 -11.14 16.61 -10.46
N ALA A 106 -12.33 17.05 -10.89
CA ALA A 106 -12.97 18.28 -10.45
C ALA A 106 -13.29 18.27 -8.94
N SER A 107 -13.76 17.13 -8.42
CA SER A 107 -13.99 16.94 -6.98
C SER A 107 -12.70 16.91 -6.14
N GLY A 108 -11.53 16.72 -6.77
CA GLY A 108 -10.27 16.50 -6.09
C GLY A 108 -10.11 15.09 -5.52
N ALA A 109 -10.96 14.14 -5.92
CA ALA A 109 -10.81 12.72 -5.60
C ALA A 109 -9.57 12.11 -6.25
N ILE A 110 -9.26 12.55 -7.48
CA ILE A 110 -8.01 12.28 -8.17
C ILE A 110 -7.20 13.56 -8.16
N VAL A 111 -5.95 13.48 -7.68
CA VAL A 111 -5.04 14.61 -7.60
C VAL A 111 -3.76 14.28 -8.38
N PRO A 112 -3.52 14.90 -9.54
CA PRO A 112 -2.25 14.77 -10.24
C PRO A 112 -1.09 15.33 -9.41
N PHE A 113 -0.04 14.51 -9.22
CA PHE A 113 1.27 14.97 -8.78
C PHE A 113 2.10 15.39 -9.99
N LEU A 114 2.55 16.64 -10.00
CA LEU A 114 3.44 17.19 -11.02
C LEU A 114 4.85 17.23 -10.44
N LEU A 115 5.81 16.59 -11.12
CA LEU A 115 7.17 16.46 -10.62
C LEU A 115 7.98 17.73 -10.92
N GLY A 116 8.00 18.11 -12.19
CA GLY A 116 8.65 19.33 -12.68
C GLY A 116 7.71 20.18 -13.54
N GLU A 117 6.57 19.63 -13.94
CA GLU A 117 5.60 20.30 -14.78
C GLU A 117 4.89 21.41 -13.99
N ARG A 118 4.67 22.55 -14.66
CA ARG A 118 3.89 23.68 -14.12
C ARG A 118 2.41 23.54 -14.44
N HIS A 119 2.04 22.70 -15.41
CA HIS A 119 0.65 22.51 -15.81
C HIS A 119 0.35 21.01 -16.09
N PRO A 120 -0.84 20.49 -15.72
CA PRO A 120 -1.16 19.08 -15.97
C PRO A 120 -1.21 18.69 -17.46
N ALA A 121 -1.47 19.65 -18.35
CA ALA A 121 -1.47 19.45 -19.81
C ALA A 121 -0.12 19.74 -20.50
N GLU A 122 0.93 20.06 -19.74
CA GLU A 122 2.26 20.37 -20.30
C GLU A 122 2.83 19.18 -21.08
N GLU A 123 3.42 19.45 -22.25
CA GLU A 123 4.03 18.42 -23.09
C GLU A 123 5.21 17.75 -22.34
N PRO A 124 5.26 16.40 -22.23
CA PRO A 124 6.39 15.75 -21.62
C PRO A 124 7.66 15.92 -22.48
N PRO A 125 8.86 16.08 -21.88
CA PRO A 125 10.11 16.14 -22.64
C PRO A 125 10.35 14.90 -23.51
N ASP A 126 10.95 15.06 -24.69
CA ASP A 126 11.20 13.98 -25.68
C ASP A 126 11.97 12.76 -25.12
N ARG A 127 12.77 12.97 -24.07
CA ARG A 127 13.53 11.93 -23.39
C ARG A 127 12.67 10.99 -22.53
N LEU A 128 11.41 11.33 -22.27
CA LEU A 128 10.50 10.49 -21.50
C LEU A 128 9.70 9.57 -22.44
N HIS A 129 9.46 8.34 -21.99
CA HIS A 129 8.55 7.46 -22.70
C HIS A 129 7.11 7.94 -22.54
N VAL A 130 6.45 8.22 -23.65
CA VAL A 130 5.07 8.74 -23.70
C VAL A 130 4.26 7.91 -24.69
N ARG A 131 3.13 7.38 -24.23
CA ARG A 131 2.09 6.83 -25.12
C ARG A 131 1.28 7.99 -25.69
N ARG A 132 1.56 8.36 -26.95
CA ARG A 132 1.02 9.56 -27.61
C ARG A 132 -0.50 9.61 -27.61
N ASP A 133 -1.17 8.54 -28.03
CA ASP A 133 -2.64 8.46 -28.00
C ASP A 133 -3.21 8.68 -26.59
N GLY A 134 -2.52 8.16 -25.57
CA GLY A 134 -2.87 8.37 -24.17
C GLY A 134 -2.72 9.81 -23.71
N PHE A 135 -1.66 10.48 -24.16
CA PHE A 135 -1.40 11.87 -23.81
C PHE A 135 -2.41 12.80 -24.48
N THR A 136 -2.75 12.55 -25.75
CA THR A 136 -3.83 13.26 -26.43
C THR A 136 -5.16 13.06 -25.71
N ALA A 137 -5.52 11.83 -25.34
CA ALA A 137 -6.75 11.57 -24.57
C ALA A 137 -6.76 12.27 -23.20
N TRP A 138 -5.59 12.39 -22.55
CA TRP A 138 -5.44 13.14 -21.31
C TRP A 138 -5.68 14.64 -21.52
N GLN A 139 -5.10 15.24 -22.56
CA GLN A 139 -5.33 16.64 -22.91
C GLN A 139 -6.81 16.90 -23.23
N GLU A 140 -7.42 16.09 -24.09
CA GLU A 140 -8.86 16.18 -24.40
C GLU A 140 -9.75 16.04 -23.15
N THR A 141 -9.36 15.18 -22.21
CA THR A 141 -10.11 15.00 -20.96
C THR A 141 -10.09 16.27 -20.12
N LEU A 142 -8.93 16.93 -20.05
CA LEU A 142 -8.75 18.20 -19.36
C LEU A 142 -9.48 19.35 -20.05
N GLU A 143 -9.37 19.47 -21.37
CA GLU A 143 -10.06 20.48 -22.19
C GLU A 143 -11.58 20.35 -22.11
N GLY A 144 -12.09 19.12 -21.98
CA GLY A 144 -13.52 18.86 -21.84
C GLY A 144 -14.11 19.15 -20.46
N LEU A 145 -13.32 19.63 -19.48
CA LEU A 145 -13.85 20.03 -18.17
C LEU A 145 -14.67 21.33 -18.28
N PRO A 146 -15.77 21.46 -17.51
CA PRO A 146 -16.50 22.72 -17.44
C PRO A 146 -15.59 23.88 -16.99
N ALA A 147 -15.80 25.07 -17.56
CA ALA A 147 -15.00 26.25 -17.24
C ALA A 147 -15.05 26.70 -15.76
N THR A 148 -15.98 26.18 -14.96
CA THR A 148 -16.07 26.39 -13.51
C THR A 148 -15.26 25.40 -12.69
N ASP A 149 -14.92 24.26 -13.27
CA ASP A 149 -14.22 23.17 -12.58
C ASP A 149 -12.72 23.41 -12.61
N ARG A 150 -12.04 22.97 -11.56
CA ARG A 150 -10.59 23.13 -11.41
C ARG A 150 -9.97 21.80 -11.00
N VAL A 151 -8.89 21.40 -11.65
CA VAL A 151 -8.13 20.21 -11.27
C VAL A 151 -7.13 20.56 -10.17
N ARG A 152 -7.29 19.97 -8.99
CA ARG A 152 -6.30 20.13 -7.91
C ARG A 152 -5.01 19.41 -8.32
N CYS A 153 -3.91 20.14 -8.45
CA CYS A 153 -2.61 19.57 -8.78
C CYS A 153 -1.63 19.81 -7.63
N VAL A 154 -0.92 18.76 -7.22
CA VAL A 154 0.05 18.84 -6.12
C VAL A 154 1.49 18.88 -6.66
N ARG A 155 2.28 19.81 -6.13
CA ARG A 155 3.73 19.95 -6.35
C ARG A 155 4.43 20.11 -5.02
N MET A 156 5.74 19.83 -4.98
CA MET A 156 6.54 20.06 -3.78
C MET A 156 6.62 21.55 -3.44
N SER A 157 6.75 22.40 -4.46
CA SER A 157 6.55 23.85 -4.33
C SER A 157 5.94 24.42 -5.61
N TRP A 158 5.24 25.53 -5.46
CA TRP A 158 4.66 26.32 -6.55
C TRP A 158 5.34 27.69 -6.69
N ASP A 159 6.48 27.91 -6.02
CA ASP A 159 7.14 29.21 -6.06
C ASP A 159 7.63 29.58 -7.47
N ASP A 160 7.34 30.82 -7.87
CA ASP A 160 7.50 31.32 -9.23
C ASP A 160 8.86 31.98 -9.47
N SER A 161 9.92 31.33 -8.98
CA SER A 161 11.27 31.66 -9.45
C SER A 161 11.41 31.29 -10.94
N ALA A 162 12.13 32.13 -11.70
CA ALA A 162 12.34 31.97 -13.15
C ALA A 162 12.86 30.56 -13.54
N ASP A 163 13.53 29.88 -12.62
CA ASP A 163 14.13 28.56 -12.83
C ASP A 163 13.46 27.43 -12.02
N ASP A 164 12.28 27.63 -11.43
CA ASP A 164 11.58 26.61 -10.60
C ASP A 164 12.47 26.02 -9.49
N HIS A 165 13.39 26.82 -8.94
CA HIS A 165 14.47 26.37 -8.09
C HIS A 165 13.97 25.67 -6.82
N GLU A 166 12.97 26.25 -6.14
CA GLU A 166 12.45 25.70 -4.90
C GLU A 166 11.78 24.34 -5.08
N ASN A 167 11.01 24.14 -6.17
CA ASN A 167 10.40 22.85 -6.47
C ASN A 167 11.46 21.79 -6.83
N ARG A 168 12.48 22.16 -7.61
CA ARG A 168 13.59 21.26 -7.93
C ARG A 168 14.36 20.84 -6.68
N GLU A 169 14.67 21.79 -5.80
CA GLU A 169 15.41 21.52 -4.57
C GLU A 169 14.57 20.72 -3.56
N SER A 170 13.30 21.06 -3.40
CA SER A 170 12.37 20.29 -2.55
C SER A 170 12.18 18.87 -3.07
N THR A 171 12.06 18.69 -4.39
CA THR A 171 11.99 17.37 -5.02
C THR A 171 13.27 16.58 -4.80
N ARG A 172 14.44 17.23 -4.95
CA ARG A 172 15.74 16.60 -4.69
C ARG A 172 15.83 16.10 -3.24
N LEU A 173 15.51 16.97 -2.27
CA LEU A 173 15.64 16.69 -0.84
C LEU A 173 14.57 15.74 -0.29
N ARG A 174 13.33 15.82 -0.78
CA ARG A 174 12.21 15.02 -0.25
C ARG A 174 11.96 13.73 -1.03
N LEU A 175 12.35 13.64 -2.30
CA LEU A 175 12.13 12.44 -3.13
C LEU A 175 13.43 11.74 -3.51
N PHE A 176 14.32 12.38 -4.27
CA PHE A 176 15.45 11.67 -4.87
C PHE A 176 16.51 11.25 -3.85
N GLN A 177 16.86 12.13 -2.92
CA GLN A 177 17.83 11.83 -1.88
C GLN A 177 17.32 10.73 -0.93
N PRO A 178 16.09 10.80 -0.38
CA PRO A 178 15.57 9.73 0.48
C PRO A 178 15.41 8.39 -0.25
N PHE A 179 15.06 8.39 -1.55
CA PHE A 179 15.08 7.16 -2.36
C PHE A 179 16.48 6.55 -2.39
N ALA A 180 17.50 7.36 -2.69
CA ALA A 180 18.89 6.90 -2.74
C ALA A 180 19.36 6.37 -1.39
N GLU A 181 19.05 7.07 -0.29
CA GLU A 181 19.38 6.67 1.08
C GLU A 181 18.72 5.35 1.46
N LYS A 182 17.43 5.16 1.14
CA LYS A 182 16.73 3.88 1.40
C LYS A 182 17.32 2.72 0.60
N VAL A 183 17.72 2.95 -0.66
CA VAL A 183 18.44 1.94 -1.46
C VAL A 183 19.80 1.63 -0.84
N GLN A 184 20.58 2.65 -0.46
CA GLN A 184 21.92 2.50 0.11
C GLN A 184 21.89 1.83 1.50
N GLY A 185 20.77 1.98 2.24
CA GLY A 185 20.54 1.32 3.52
C GLY A 185 20.09 -0.15 3.43
N LEU A 186 19.88 -0.73 2.24
CA LEU A 186 19.39 -2.11 2.12
C LEU A 186 20.31 -3.14 2.78
N THR A 187 21.63 -2.94 2.72
CA THR A 187 22.61 -3.84 3.35
C THR A 187 22.72 -3.67 4.87
N ALA A 188 22.15 -2.61 5.44
CA ALA A 188 22.10 -2.42 6.89
C ALA A 188 20.90 -3.18 7.52
N LYS A 189 19.99 -3.70 6.70
CA LYS A 189 18.84 -4.48 7.14
C LYS A 189 19.24 -5.93 7.41
N ASP A 190 18.37 -6.65 8.10
CA ASP A 190 18.53 -8.08 8.29
C ASP A 190 18.28 -8.83 6.98
N ILE A 191 19.35 -9.38 6.42
CA ILE A 191 19.35 -10.02 5.10
C ILE A 191 18.50 -11.29 5.10
N ASP A 192 18.50 -12.07 6.18
CA ASP A 192 17.71 -13.29 6.28
C ASP A 192 16.21 -12.97 6.27
N VAL A 193 15.81 -11.91 6.99
CA VAL A 193 14.42 -11.42 6.98
C VAL A 193 14.04 -10.88 5.61
N LEU A 194 14.92 -10.09 4.97
CA LEU A 194 14.68 -9.58 3.60
C LEU A 194 14.54 -10.72 2.59
N ALA A 195 15.42 -11.72 2.65
CA ALA A 195 15.40 -12.90 1.80
C ALA A 195 14.07 -13.65 1.94
N ALA A 196 13.67 -13.96 3.18
CA ALA A 196 12.42 -14.66 3.45
C ALA A 196 11.20 -13.87 2.92
N GLN A 197 11.14 -12.56 3.16
CA GLN A 197 10.01 -11.72 2.75
C GLN A 197 9.93 -11.47 1.24
N THR A 198 11.04 -11.63 0.52
CA THR A 198 11.07 -11.55 -0.95
C THR A 198 10.91 -12.92 -1.61
N GLY A 199 10.74 -13.98 -0.83
CA GLY A 199 10.57 -15.35 -1.33
C GLY A 199 11.88 -16.00 -1.79
N VAL A 200 13.04 -15.54 -1.31
CA VAL A 200 14.33 -16.19 -1.53
C VAL A 200 14.47 -17.37 -0.58
N ALA A 201 14.94 -18.51 -1.10
CA ALA A 201 15.20 -19.70 -0.29
C ALA A 201 16.30 -19.42 0.74
N ARG A 202 16.20 -20.03 1.92
CA ARG A 202 17.15 -19.80 3.03
C ARG A 202 18.61 -20.12 2.63
N GLU A 203 18.81 -21.13 1.80
CA GLU A 203 20.13 -21.51 1.26
C GLU A 203 20.74 -20.45 0.32
N ASP A 204 19.91 -19.61 -0.30
CA ASP A 204 20.34 -18.55 -1.21
C ASP A 204 20.49 -17.18 -0.51
N ALA A 205 20.18 -17.08 0.79
CA ALA A 205 20.16 -15.81 1.53
C ALA A 205 21.50 -15.06 1.46
N ASP A 206 22.63 -15.75 1.63
CA ASP A 206 23.97 -15.16 1.52
C ASP A 206 24.26 -14.62 0.11
N ARG A 207 23.82 -15.35 -0.92
CA ARG A 207 24.00 -14.95 -2.33
C ARG A 207 23.14 -13.74 -2.64
N PHE A 208 21.92 -13.70 -2.12
CA PHE A 208 21.03 -12.55 -2.21
C PHE A 208 21.61 -11.33 -1.49
N GLY A 209 22.16 -11.49 -0.28
CA GLY A 209 22.87 -10.44 0.45
C GLY A 209 24.03 -9.84 -0.33
N ARG A 210 24.87 -10.67 -0.96
CA ARG A 210 25.95 -10.19 -1.85
C ARG A 210 25.40 -9.38 -3.03
N ARG A 211 24.32 -9.86 -3.66
CA ARG A 211 23.68 -9.15 -4.77
C ARG A 211 23.08 -7.81 -4.35
N LEU A 212 22.49 -7.72 -3.15
CA LEU A 212 22.06 -6.43 -2.58
C LEU A 212 23.25 -5.50 -2.32
N GLY A 213 24.39 -6.05 -1.89
CA GLY A 213 25.65 -5.31 -1.79
C GLY A 213 26.08 -4.66 -3.10
N GLU A 214 25.95 -5.37 -4.22
CA GLU A 214 26.23 -4.83 -5.56
C GLU A 214 25.25 -3.70 -5.94
N VAL A 215 23.95 -3.85 -5.63
CA VAL A 215 22.95 -2.78 -5.84
C VAL A 215 23.32 -1.51 -5.05
N VAL A 216 23.71 -1.68 -3.78
CA VAL A 216 24.16 -0.57 -2.92
C VAL A 216 25.43 0.08 -3.46
N ALA A 217 26.42 -0.72 -3.87
CA ALA A 217 27.67 -0.22 -4.45
C ALA A 217 27.41 0.62 -5.70
N PHE A 218 26.61 0.12 -6.65
CA PHE A 218 26.25 0.86 -7.86
C PHE A 218 25.48 2.16 -7.55
N SER A 219 24.56 2.12 -6.56
CA SER A 219 23.87 3.33 -6.09
C SER A 219 24.84 4.37 -5.51
N ASN A 220 25.85 3.93 -4.76
CA ASN A 220 26.90 4.81 -4.24
C ASN A 220 27.76 5.39 -5.38
N ASP A 221 28.14 4.58 -6.37
CA ASP A 221 28.95 5.01 -7.51
C ASP A 221 28.23 6.08 -8.34
N LEU A 222 26.92 5.93 -8.58
CA LEU A 222 26.09 6.96 -9.20
C LEU A 222 26.15 8.27 -8.41
N ARG A 223 25.99 8.20 -7.09
CA ARG A 223 26.00 9.37 -6.20
C ARG A 223 27.36 10.07 -6.19
N VAL A 224 28.46 9.32 -6.08
CA VAL A 224 29.85 9.85 -6.15
C VAL A 224 30.10 10.51 -7.49
N SER A 225 29.61 9.92 -8.58
CA SER A 225 29.70 10.45 -9.94
C SER A 225 28.72 11.60 -10.23
N ARG A 226 28.00 12.10 -9.22
CA ARG A 226 26.96 13.15 -9.34
C ARG A 226 25.86 12.82 -10.35
N ARG A 227 25.61 11.53 -10.58
CA ARG A 227 24.47 11.04 -11.37
C ARG A 227 23.29 10.79 -10.45
N PRO A 228 22.04 11.06 -10.90
CA PRO A 228 20.87 10.84 -10.08
C PRO A 228 20.65 9.33 -9.86
N VAL A 229 20.42 8.94 -8.60
CA VAL A 229 19.99 7.58 -8.26
C VAL A 229 18.49 7.51 -8.47
N VAL A 230 18.06 6.88 -9.56
CA VAL A 230 16.66 6.70 -9.92
C VAL A 230 16.36 5.24 -10.21
N ARG A 231 15.11 4.81 -9.99
CA ARG A 231 14.69 3.42 -10.20
C ARG A 231 15.11 2.88 -11.57
N ASN A 232 14.93 3.66 -12.64
CA ASN A 232 15.27 3.20 -13.99
C ASN A 232 16.76 2.86 -14.16
N ALA A 233 17.67 3.62 -13.54
CA ALA A 233 19.10 3.33 -13.60
C ALA A 233 19.43 2.01 -12.87
N LEU A 234 18.76 1.75 -11.74
CA LEU A 234 18.90 0.49 -11.01
C LEU A 234 18.26 -0.68 -11.76
N TYR A 235 17.17 -0.45 -12.48
CA TYR A 235 16.54 -1.48 -13.32
C TYR A 235 17.40 -1.85 -14.51
N GLU A 236 17.96 -0.86 -15.20
CA GLU A 236 18.86 -1.07 -16.33
C GLU A 236 20.03 -1.99 -15.94
N GLU A 237 20.62 -1.76 -14.77
CA GLU A 237 21.75 -2.54 -14.27
C GLU A 237 21.30 -3.92 -13.73
N PHE A 238 20.26 -3.99 -12.90
CA PHE A 238 19.98 -5.19 -12.10
C PHE A 238 18.76 -6.02 -12.52
N VAL A 239 17.87 -5.47 -13.35
CA VAL A 239 16.54 -6.07 -13.59
C VAL A 239 16.26 -6.32 -15.07
N THR A 240 16.46 -5.35 -15.95
CA THR A 240 16.02 -5.41 -17.35
C THR A 240 17.08 -6.00 -18.27
N VAL A 241 16.65 -6.53 -19.43
CA VAL A 241 17.55 -7.02 -20.47
C VAL A 241 18.42 -5.86 -20.97
N PRO A 242 19.77 -6.01 -21.04
CA PRO A 242 20.66 -4.95 -21.53
C PRO A 242 20.26 -4.43 -22.92
N GLY A 243 20.33 -3.11 -23.10
CA GLY A 243 20.01 -2.46 -24.38
C GLY A 243 18.52 -2.32 -24.70
N THR A 244 17.62 -2.81 -23.83
CA THR A 244 16.17 -2.59 -23.96
C THR A 244 15.72 -1.35 -23.20
N ASN A 245 14.63 -0.72 -23.64
CA ASN A 245 14.04 0.39 -22.89
C ASN A 245 13.40 -0.13 -21.59
N VAL A 246 13.79 0.42 -20.45
CA VAL A 246 13.25 0.04 -19.12
C VAL A 246 11.72 0.16 -19.06
N ALA A 247 11.12 1.06 -19.84
CA ALA A 247 9.66 1.22 -19.94
C ALA A 247 8.95 0.02 -20.59
N GLU A 248 9.64 -0.78 -21.42
CA GLU A 248 9.07 -2.02 -21.99
C GLU A 248 8.91 -3.12 -20.94
N GLY A 249 9.68 -3.03 -19.84
CA GLY A 249 9.66 -4.01 -18.74
C GLY A 249 10.05 -5.43 -19.18
N ARG A 250 11.01 -5.56 -20.08
CA ARG A 250 11.65 -6.85 -20.40
C ARG A 250 12.66 -7.19 -19.33
N TYR A 251 12.31 -8.12 -18.44
CA TYR A 251 13.15 -8.50 -17.31
C TYR A 251 14.09 -9.66 -17.66
N ASP A 252 15.32 -9.58 -17.18
CA ASP A 252 16.41 -10.49 -17.56
C ASP A 252 16.51 -11.68 -16.62
N ARG A 253 16.18 -12.88 -17.13
CA ARG A 253 16.30 -14.14 -16.40
C ARG A 253 17.73 -14.51 -15.99
N SER A 254 18.74 -13.97 -16.67
CA SER A 254 20.15 -14.25 -16.37
C SER A 254 20.67 -13.43 -15.20
N LYS A 255 19.99 -12.33 -14.83
CA LYS A 255 20.36 -11.49 -13.69
C LYS A 255 19.88 -12.14 -12.38
N PRO A 256 20.79 -12.52 -11.46
CA PRO A 256 20.40 -13.16 -10.21
C PRO A 256 19.47 -12.25 -9.40
N PHE A 257 18.38 -12.84 -8.92
CA PHE A 257 17.37 -12.19 -8.08
C PHE A 257 16.69 -10.95 -8.70
N ALA A 258 16.65 -10.85 -10.03
CA ALA A 258 16.03 -9.71 -10.73
C ALA A 258 14.58 -9.45 -10.28
N ALA A 259 13.78 -10.50 -10.07
CA ALA A 259 12.40 -10.38 -9.58
C ALA A 259 12.34 -9.74 -8.19
N GLN A 260 13.16 -10.21 -7.26
CA GLN A 260 13.18 -9.76 -5.88
C GLN A 260 13.72 -8.33 -5.76
N ILE A 261 14.78 -8.00 -6.50
CA ILE A 261 15.34 -6.65 -6.56
C ILE A 261 14.31 -5.68 -7.16
N LYS A 262 13.63 -6.07 -8.24
CA LYS A 262 12.55 -5.26 -8.82
C LYS A 262 11.50 -4.90 -7.78
N GLN A 263 10.98 -5.91 -7.06
CA GLN A 263 9.93 -5.73 -6.06
C GLN A 263 10.39 -4.86 -4.88
N LEU A 264 11.63 -5.02 -4.41
CA LEU A 264 12.20 -4.16 -3.36
C LEU A 264 12.33 -2.70 -3.82
N LEU A 265 12.85 -2.48 -5.03
CA LEU A 265 12.99 -1.14 -5.59
C LEU A 265 11.64 -0.47 -5.86
N ASP A 266 10.64 -1.25 -6.30
CA ASP A 266 9.25 -0.76 -6.43
C ASP A 266 8.66 -0.36 -5.08
N LEU A 267 8.88 -1.16 -4.04
CA LEU A 267 8.44 -0.81 -2.70
C LEU A 267 9.10 0.50 -2.26
N VAL A 268 10.44 0.60 -2.34
CA VAL A 268 11.17 1.82 -1.95
C VAL A 268 10.68 3.04 -2.75
N TYR A 269 10.51 2.90 -4.06
CA TYR A 269 10.03 3.97 -4.94
C TYR A 269 8.64 4.47 -4.52
N ASN A 270 7.69 3.56 -4.30
CA ASN A 270 6.31 3.93 -4.04
C ASN A 270 6.08 4.47 -2.62
N VAL A 271 6.73 3.90 -1.59
CA VAL A 271 6.61 4.46 -0.22
C VAL A 271 7.26 5.84 -0.13
N ASN A 272 8.29 6.08 -0.93
CA ASN A 272 9.04 7.33 -0.89
C ASN A 272 8.21 8.54 -1.34
N LEU A 273 7.37 8.40 -2.37
CA LEU A 273 6.45 9.46 -2.76
C LEU A 273 5.41 9.74 -1.65
N ALA A 274 4.88 8.69 -1.04
CA ALA A 274 3.94 8.82 0.06
C ALA A 274 4.57 9.57 1.25
N ASP A 275 5.77 9.17 1.67
CA ASP A 275 6.54 9.83 2.74
C ASP A 275 6.84 11.30 2.40
N ALA A 276 7.28 11.56 1.17
CA ALA A 276 7.60 12.91 0.71
C ALA A 276 6.38 13.84 0.75
N LEU A 277 5.18 13.33 0.50
CA LEU A 277 3.93 14.07 0.59
C LEU A 277 3.33 14.08 2.01
N GLY A 278 3.92 13.35 2.96
CA GLY A 278 3.38 13.16 4.30
C GLY A 278 2.04 12.40 4.30
N ARG A 279 1.87 11.44 3.38
CA ARG A 279 0.64 10.68 3.14
C ARG A 279 0.92 9.18 3.10
N TYR A 280 -0.11 8.36 2.86
CA TYR A 280 -0.03 6.91 3.05
C TYR A 280 0.15 6.15 1.71
N PRO A 281 1.05 5.17 1.64
CA PRO A 281 1.10 4.26 0.51
C PRO A 281 -0.02 3.22 0.63
N LEU A 282 -0.86 3.07 -0.39
CA LEU A 282 -1.81 1.97 -0.49
C LEU A 282 -1.15 0.82 -1.28
N THR A 283 -0.88 -0.27 -0.58
CA THR A 283 -0.07 -1.38 -1.10
C THR A 283 -0.96 -2.51 -1.62
N PRO A 284 -0.86 -2.90 -2.89
CA PRO A 284 -1.65 -4.00 -3.43
C PRO A 284 -1.41 -5.33 -2.72
N GLY A 285 -2.38 -6.24 -2.86
CA GLY A 285 -2.33 -7.58 -2.29
C GLY A 285 -1.05 -8.37 -2.58
N ASP A 286 -0.59 -8.35 -3.84
CA ASP A 286 0.54 -9.14 -4.34
C ASP A 286 1.83 -8.29 -4.48
N SER A 287 1.99 -7.30 -3.60
CA SER A 287 3.17 -6.43 -3.52
C SER A 287 3.89 -6.60 -2.19
N LEU A 288 5.20 -6.38 -2.20
CA LEU A 288 5.96 -6.28 -0.95
C LEU A 288 5.40 -5.15 -0.09
N ARG A 289 5.30 -5.43 1.20
CA ARG A 289 4.75 -4.49 2.18
C ARG A 289 5.85 -3.61 2.76
N ARG A 290 5.53 -2.39 3.20
CA ARG A 290 6.49 -1.46 3.84
C ARG A 290 7.26 -2.07 5.03
N VAL A 291 6.68 -3.04 5.74
CA VAL A 291 7.36 -3.76 6.83
C VAL A 291 8.66 -4.45 6.36
N VAL A 292 8.78 -4.77 5.07
CA VAL A 292 10.00 -5.33 4.46
C VAL A 292 11.18 -4.36 4.58
N LEU A 293 10.92 -3.06 4.66
CA LEU A 293 11.98 -2.07 4.88
C LEU A 293 12.48 -2.03 6.33
N GLN A 294 11.92 -2.80 7.27
CA GLN A 294 12.43 -2.93 8.64
C GLN A 294 12.61 -1.58 9.39
N GLU A 295 11.91 -0.51 8.98
CA GLU A 295 12.06 0.84 9.53
C GLU A 295 11.78 0.89 11.05
N ALA A 296 10.89 0.01 11.54
CA ALA A 296 10.64 -0.13 12.98
C ALA A 296 11.84 -0.70 13.74
N ARG A 297 12.63 -1.60 13.12
CA ARG A 297 13.86 -2.14 13.73
C ARG A 297 14.95 -1.08 13.76
N GLU A 298 15.05 -0.26 12.71
CA GLU A 298 15.97 0.89 12.65
C GLU A 298 15.61 1.95 13.69
N ALA A 299 14.32 2.27 13.82
CA ALA A 299 13.82 3.14 14.89
C ALA A 299 14.09 2.54 16.28
N ARG A 300 13.89 1.22 16.49
CA ARG A 300 14.20 0.52 17.76
C ARG A 300 15.70 0.48 18.10
N ALA A 301 16.57 0.50 17.09
CA ALA A 301 18.01 0.58 17.29
C ALA A 301 18.45 2.01 17.67
N ALA A 302 17.68 3.02 17.25
CA ALA A 302 17.93 4.44 17.56
C ALA A 302 17.23 4.92 18.85
N THR A 303 16.10 4.33 19.21
CA THR A 303 15.32 4.59 20.42
C THR A 303 14.96 3.25 21.02
N GLY A 304 15.46 2.94 22.22
CA GLY A 304 15.40 1.62 22.85
C GLY A 304 14.03 0.90 22.85
N PHE A 305 14.07 -0.38 23.19
CA PHE A 305 12.95 -1.31 23.24
C PHE A 305 11.63 -0.71 23.78
N VAL A 306 10.49 -1.19 23.27
CA VAL A 306 9.18 -0.91 23.89
C VAL A 306 9.08 -1.73 25.16
N GLU A 307 9.38 -1.12 26.30
CA GLU A 307 9.31 -1.74 27.64
C GLU A 307 7.89 -1.62 28.26
N ASP A 308 7.01 -0.83 27.65
CA ASP A 308 5.70 -0.47 28.21
C ASP A 308 4.53 -1.11 27.44
N PRO A 309 3.66 -1.90 28.11
CA PRO A 309 2.44 -2.49 27.54
C PRO A 309 1.47 -1.49 26.90
N GLU A 310 1.40 -0.24 27.40
CA GLU A 310 0.52 0.79 26.85
C GLU A 310 1.06 1.37 25.53
N HIS A 311 2.38 1.48 25.40
CA HIS A 311 3.06 1.86 24.15
C HIS A 311 2.93 0.77 23.07
N LEU A 312 2.99 -0.51 23.46
CA LEU A 312 2.70 -1.62 22.56
C LEU A 312 1.27 -1.51 22.03
N LEU A 313 0.30 -1.25 22.89
CA LEU A 313 -1.10 -1.11 22.49
C LEU A 313 -1.30 0.06 21.51
N THR A 314 -0.71 1.23 21.77
CA THR A 314 -0.70 2.37 20.83
C THR A 314 -0.03 2.04 19.50
N PHE A 315 1.04 1.24 19.49
CA PHE A 315 1.74 0.81 18.29
C PHE A 315 0.91 -0.19 17.45
N LEU A 316 0.23 -1.14 18.10
CA LEU A 316 -0.68 -2.12 17.49
C LEU A 316 -1.91 -1.40 16.87
N ARG A 317 -2.46 -0.41 17.58
CA ARG A 317 -3.57 0.45 17.14
C ARG A 317 -3.25 1.23 15.86
N ARG A 318 -2.04 1.78 15.75
CA ARG A 318 -1.55 2.48 14.54
C ARG A 318 -1.38 1.57 13.32
N HIS A 319 -1.11 0.27 13.52
CA HIS A 319 -0.85 -0.69 12.43
C HIS A 319 -2.07 -1.49 11.99
N ALA A 320 -3.08 -1.66 12.85
CA ALA A 320 -4.36 -2.27 12.50
C ALA A 320 -5.06 -1.56 11.32
N PHE A 321 -4.85 -0.26 11.21
CA PHE A 321 -5.39 0.59 10.16
C PHE A 321 -4.92 0.22 8.74
N ALA A 322 -3.63 -0.10 8.56
CA ALA A 322 -3.10 -0.53 7.27
C ALA A 322 -3.74 -1.85 6.81
N ALA A 323 -4.12 -2.73 7.75
CA ALA A 323 -4.78 -3.98 7.44
C ALA A 323 -6.26 -3.83 7.10
N VAL A 324 -6.96 -2.80 7.61
CA VAL A 324 -8.34 -2.48 7.22
C VAL A 324 -8.40 -1.99 5.76
N GLN A 325 -7.39 -1.24 5.32
CA GLN A 325 -7.28 -0.81 3.92
C GLN A 325 -6.92 -1.95 2.96
N ASP A 326 -6.26 -3.00 3.48
CA ASP A 326 -5.79 -4.14 2.69
C ASP A 326 -6.84 -5.26 2.63
N ARG A 327 -7.42 -5.49 1.44
CA ARG A 327 -8.22 -6.66 1.07
C ARG A 327 -9.60 -6.85 1.73
N LEU A 328 -10.09 -5.90 2.52
CA LEU A 328 -11.50 -5.96 2.96
C LEU A 328 -12.50 -5.56 1.86
N THR A 329 -12.04 -4.98 0.75
CA THR A 329 -12.95 -4.63 -0.36
C THR A 329 -13.28 -5.87 -1.19
N PRO A 330 -14.57 -6.23 -1.40
CA PRO A 330 -14.97 -7.45 -2.09
C PRO A 330 -14.39 -7.56 -3.50
N ALA A 331 -14.12 -8.79 -3.96
CA ALA A 331 -13.72 -9.05 -5.35
C ALA A 331 -14.74 -8.53 -6.39
N ALA A 332 -15.99 -8.31 -5.96
CA ALA A 332 -17.05 -7.69 -6.75
C ALA A 332 -16.69 -6.29 -7.30
N VAL A 333 -15.74 -5.59 -6.68
CA VAL A 333 -15.20 -4.32 -7.22
C VAL A 333 -14.68 -4.48 -8.65
N ASN A 334 -14.16 -5.65 -9.01
CA ASN A 334 -13.61 -5.92 -10.34
C ASN A 334 -14.68 -5.84 -11.46
N ALA A 335 -15.97 -5.91 -11.10
CA ALA A 335 -17.09 -5.80 -12.05
C ALA A 335 -17.60 -4.36 -12.23
N LEU A 336 -17.13 -3.41 -11.41
CA LEU A 336 -17.56 -2.03 -11.46
C LEU A 336 -16.90 -1.26 -12.63
N THR A 337 -17.47 -0.12 -12.98
CA THR A 337 -16.91 0.87 -13.89
C THR A 337 -16.54 2.14 -13.13
N LEU A 338 -15.76 3.04 -13.75
CA LEU A 338 -15.42 4.31 -13.12
C LEU A 338 -16.65 5.16 -12.78
N GLN A 339 -17.73 5.05 -13.58
CA GLN A 339 -19.01 5.68 -13.30
C GLN A 339 -19.67 5.12 -12.02
N ASP A 340 -19.60 3.81 -11.79
CA ASP A 340 -20.12 3.20 -10.56
C ASP A 340 -19.33 3.68 -9.34
N ILE A 341 -18.01 3.84 -9.47
CA ILE A 341 -17.17 4.43 -8.43
C ILE A 341 -17.60 5.87 -8.13
N TRP A 342 -17.83 6.67 -9.17
CA TRP A 342 -18.35 8.03 -8.98
C TRP A 342 -19.71 8.03 -8.26
N ARG A 343 -20.65 7.17 -8.68
CA ARG A 343 -21.99 7.02 -8.06
C ARG A 343 -21.87 6.60 -6.59
N LEU A 344 -21.04 5.62 -6.28
CA LEU A 344 -20.78 5.16 -4.91
C LEU A 344 -20.32 6.31 -4.03
N ARG A 345 -19.40 7.15 -4.53
CA ARG A 345 -18.88 8.33 -3.80
C ARG A 345 -19.92 9.42 -3.56
N GLN A 346 -21.06 9.41 -4.26
CA GLN A 346 -22.19 10.32 -4.00
C GLN A 346 -23.14 9.80 -2.91
N THR A 347 -22.97 8.56 -2.45
CA THR A 347 -23.87 7.97 -1.45
C THR A 347 -23.56 8.49 -0.04
N SER A 348 -24.57 8.50 0.83
CA SER A 348 -24.36 8.79 2.26
C SER A 348 -23.44 7.76 2.91
N VAL A 349 -23.57 6.48 2.53
CA VAL A 349 -22.79 5.36 3.06
C VAL A 349 -21.29 5.58 2.86
N TRP A 350 -20.87 5.95 1.66
CA TRP A 350 -19.46 6.26 1.38
C TRP A 350 -19.00 7.50 2.16
N ASN A 351 -19.81 8.56 2.18
CA ASN A 351 -19.48 9.80 2.89
C ASN A 351 -19.36 9.60 4.42
N GLU A 352 -20.15 8.71 5.00
CA GLU A 352 -20.04 8.35 6.42
C GLU A 352 -18.75 7.56 6.70
N TYR A 353 -18.42 6.59 5.85
CA TYR A 353 -17.17 5.84 5.97
C TYR A 353 -15.94 6.77 5.88
N VAL A 354 -15.84 7.58 4.82
CA VAL A 354 -14.65 8.42 4.61
C VAL A 354 -14.52 9.50 5.67
N ARG A 355 -15.63 10.03 6.21
CA ARG A 355 -15.57 10.95 7.37
C ARG A 355 -15.10 10.26 8.64
N ALA A 356 -15.60 9.06 8.95
CA ALA A 356 -15.17 8.30 10.12
C ALA A 356 -13.68 7.94 10.01
N PHE A 357 -13.26 7.48 8.84
CA PHE A 357 -11.87 7.16 8.51
C PHE A 357 -10.97 8.39 8.59
N GLY A 358 -11.37 9.51 7.99
CA GLY A 358 -10.64 10.78 8.03
C GLY A 358 -10.45 11.30 9.45
N ALA A 359 -11.50 11.24 10.28
CA ALA A 359 -11.43 11.64 11.68
C ALA A 359 -10.46 10.77 12.48
N LEU A 360 -10.42 9.46 12.22
CA LEU A 360 -9.44 8.56 12.82
C LEU A 360 -8.01 8.88 12.36
N THR A 361 -7.78 9.17 11.08
CA THR A 361 -6.42 9.52 10.59
C THR A 361 -5.91 10.84 11.13
N ALA A 362 -6.80 11.80 11.37
CA ALA A 362 -6.43 13.11 11.90
C ALA A 362 -6.10 13.06 13.40
N ALA A 363 -6.70 12.13 14.14
CA ALA A 363 -6.51 11.94 15.58
C ALA A 363 -6.31 10.45 15.93
N PRO A 364 -5.16 9.85 15.54
CA PRO A 364 -4.91 8.42 15.68
C PRO A 364 -4.80 7.94 17.14
N ASP A 365 -4.66 8.86 18.09
CA ASP A 365 -4.72 8.65 19.53
C ASP A 365 -6.12 8.24 20.03
N THR A 366 -7.18 8.63 19.31
CA THR A 366 -8.58 8.30 19.63
C THR A 366 -9.05 6.97 19.02
N PHE A 367 -8.12 6.05 18.75
CA PHE A 367 -8.40 4.82 18.00
C PHE A 367 -9.50 3.95 18.62
N ASP A 368 -9.44 3.70 19.93
CA ASP A 368 -10.38 2.79 20.60
C ASP A 368 -11.83 3.27 20.52
N GLU A 369 -12.02 4.59 20.49
CA GLU A 369 -13.33 5.22 20.43
C GLU A 369 -13.92 5.19 19.02
N ARG A 370 -13.06 5.22 17.98
CA ARG A 370 -13.47 5.44 16.59
C ARG A 370 -13.41 4.20 15.71
N VAL A 371 -12.61 3.18 16.06
CA VAL A 371 -12.38 2.02 15.19
C VAL A 371 -13.64 1.21 14.90
N GLY A 372 -14.49 0.97 15.91
CA GLY A 372 -15.75 0.23 15.74
C GLY A 372 -16.67 0.94 14.74
N GLN A 373 -16.82 2.25 14.88
CA GLN A 373 -17.59 3.06 13.94
C GLN A 373 -17.02 3.00 12.52
N VAL A 374 -15.69 3.09 12.35
CA VAL A 374 -15.06 2.99 11.02
C VAL A 374 -15.37 1.63 10.39
N PHE A 375 -15.29 0.55 11.16
CA PHE A 375 -15.57 -0.80 10.69
C PHE A 375 -17.05 -0.98 10.30
N ASP A 376 -17.99 -0.52 11.12
CA ASP A 376 -19.43 -0.60 10.81
C ASP A 376 -19.77 0.14 9.51
N ARG A 377 -19.22 1.35 9.33
CA ARG A 377 -19.40 2.10 8.08
C ARG A 377 -18.74 1.40 6.90
N TYR A 378 -17.61 0.73 7.12
CA TYR A 378 -16.95 -0.07 6.09
C TYR A 378 -17.79 -1.27 5.65
N VAL A 379 -18.44 -1.97 6.58
CA VAL A 379 -19.37 -3.06 6.27
C VAL A 379 -20.57 -2.55 5.46
N GLY A 380 -21.10 -1.39 5.83
CA GLY A 380 -22.13 -0.69 5.06
C GLY A 380 -21.67 -0.38 3.63
N LEU A 381 -20.47 0.19 3.48
CA LEU A 381 -19.87 0.51 2.18
C LEU A 381 -19.73 -0.73 1.30
N ASN A 382 -19.26 -1.84 1.85
CA ASN A 382 -19.13 -3.08 1.10
C ASN A 382 -20.47 -3.66 0.67
N SER A 383 -21.50 -3.53 1.50
CA SER A 383 -22.86 -3.93 1.11
C SER A 383 -23.35 -3.15 -0.11
N GLU A 384 -23.03 -1.85 -0.18
CA GLU A 384 -23.36 -0.99 -1.32
C GLU A 384 -22.55 -1.36 -2.59
N ILE A 385 -21.27 -1.69 -2.43
CA ILE A 385 -20.44 -2.23 -3.53
C ILE A 385 -21.05 -3.52 -4.10
N LEU A 386 -21.48 -4.43 -3.24
CA LEU A 386 -22.13 -5.68 -3.67
C LEU A 386 -23.48 -5.44 -4.34
N ARG A 387 -24.19 -4.36 -3.98
CA ARG A 387 -25.44 -3.95 -4.62
C ARG A 387 -25.18 -3.44 -6.04
N LEU A 388 -24.27 -2.49 -6.21
CA LEU A 388 -23.87 -1.95 -7.52
C LEU A 388 -23.33 -3.05 -8.46
N ALA A 389 -22.53 -3.98 -7.94
CA ALA A 389 -22.00 -5.09 -8.72
C ALA A 389 -23.11 -6.05 -9.22
N ARG A 390 -24.18 -6.24 -8.43
CA ARG A 390 -25.34 -7.08 -8.80
C ARG A 390 -26.18 -6.43 -9.90
N GLU A 391 -26.34 -5.11 -9.89
CA GLU A 391 -27.11 -4.38 -10.92
C GLU A 391 -26.54 -4.56 -12.32
N ARG A 392 -25.24 -4.85 -12.46
CA ARG A 392 -24.62 -5.05 -13.77
C ARG A 392 -24.82 -6.45 -14.36
N GLU A 393 -25.62 -7.32 -13.74
CA GLU A 393 -25.95 -8.72 -14.13
C GLU A 393 -24.75 -9.65 -14.42
N ARG A 394 -23.51 -9.18 -14.24
CA ARG A 394 -22.26 -9.88 -14.55
C ARG A 394 -21.59 -10.50 -13.32
N ALA A 395 -22.08 -10.25 -12.11
CA ALA A 395 -21.48 -10.75 -10.88
C ALA A 395 -22.51 -11.40 -9.94
N ARG A 396 -22.22 -12.62 -9.49
CA ARG A 396 -22.84 -13.25 -8.31
C ARG A 396 -21.84 -13.14 -7.15
N PRO A 397 -21.81 -12.02 -6.41
CA PRO A 397 -20.82 -11.84 -5.37
C PRO A 397 -20.99 -12.87 -4.25
N ALA A 398 -19.88 -13.43 -3.78
CA ALA A 398 -19.87 -14.31 -2.62
C ALA A 398 -20.36 -13.58 -1.35
N PRO A 399 -20.92 -14.30 -0.36
CA PRO A 399 -21.25 -13.72 0.94
C PRO A 399 -19.99 -13.14 1.61
N TRP A 400 -20.11 -12.00 2.30
CA TRP A 400 -18.97 -11.32 2.93
C TRP A 400 -19.31 -10.94 4.38
N ARG A 401 -18.49 -11.40 5.33
CA ARG A 401 -18.60 -11.26 6.79
C ARG A 401 -17.20 -11.15 7.41
N PRO A 402 -16.56 -9.98 7.41
CA PRO A 402 -15.21 -9.82 7.93
C PRO A 402 -15.17 -9.96 9.46
N VAL A 403 -14.04 -10.45 9.99
CA VAL A 403 -13.63 -10.39 11.39
C VAL A 403 -12.16 -9.98 11.48
N VAL A 404 -11.81 -9.21 12.50
CA VAL A 404 -10.41 -8.85 12.83
C VAL A 404 -9.97 -9.73 13.99
N GLU A 405 -8.76 -10.22 13.98
CA GLU A 405 -8.18 -11.05 15.03
C GLU A 405 -6.80 -10.55 15.39
N VAL A 406 -6.46 -10.55 16.67
CA VAL A 406 -5.14 -10.17 17.18
C VAL A 406 -4.58 -11.40 17.88
N VAL A 407 -3.47 -11.94 17.37
CA VAL A 407 -2.77 -13.09 17.94
C VAL A 407 -1.48 -12.61 18.61
N VAL A 408 -1.36 -12.73 19.93
CA VAL A 408 -0.12 -12.43 20.67
C VAL A 408 0.54 -13.75 21.06
N THR A 409 1.72 -14.02 20.53
CA THR A 409 2.56 -15.16 20.88
C THR A 409 3.69 -14.69 21.80
N VAL A 410 3.91 -15.32 22.95
CA VAL A 410 5.07 -15.05 23.83
C VAL A 410 5.57 -16.38 24.38
N GLY A 411 6.82 -16.75 24.06
CA GLY A 411 7.32 -18.10 24.36
C GLY A 411 6.44 -19.19 23.73
N ALA A 412 5.84 -20.05 24.57
CA ALA A 412 4.91 -21.10 24.16
C ALA A 412 3.42 -20.71 24.31
N ALA A 413 3.11 -19.49 24.78
CA ALA A 413 1.75 -19.03 24.98
C ALA A 413 1.23 -18.29 23.75
N VAL A 414 -0.02 -18.54 23.37
CA VAL A 414 -0.73 -17.84 22.29
C VAL A 414 -2.03 -17.28 22.85
N PHE A 415 -2.24 -15.98 22.65
CA PHE A 415 -3.48 -15.27 22.96
C PHE A 415 -4.10 -14.84 21.65
N THR A 416 -5.39 -15.07 21.48
CA THR A 416 -6.11 -14.66 20.28
C THR A 416 -7.32 -13.84 20.70
N ALA A 417 -7.45 -12.62 20.19
CA ALA A 417 -8.60 -11.74 20.42
C ALA A 417 -9.31 -11.48 19.09
N VAL A 418 -10.56 -11.92 18.94
CA VAL A 418 -11.33 -11.79 17.69
C VAL A 418 -12.44 -10.74 17.87
N SER A 419 -12.51 -9.78 16.94
CA SER A 419 -13.60 -8.82 16.77
C SER A 419 -14.63 -9.37 15.78
N GLY A 420 -15.84 -9.64 16.28
CA GLY A 420 -17.03 -9.96 15.48
C GLY A 420 -18.28 -10.05 16.35
N SER A 421 -19.38 -9.40 15.90
CA SER A 421 -20.68 -9.35 16.62
C SER A 421 -20.59 -8.80 18.05
N ASP A 422 -20.15 -7.55 18.18
CA ASP A 422 -20.19 -6.72 19.40
C ASP A 422 -19.36 -7.21 20.61
N LEU A 423 -18.58 -8.29 20.48
CA LEU A 423 -17.77 -8.86 21.54
C LEU A 423 -16.36 -9.20 21.06
N TRP A 424 -15.38 -8.97 21.94
CA TRP A 424 -14.03 -9.53 21.79
C TRP A 424 -14.04 -10.93 22.39
N GLU A 425 -13.89 -11.96 21.55
CA GLU A 425 -13.64 -13.32 22.05
C GLU A 425 -12.13 -13.48 22.24
N VAL A 426 -11.68 -13.57 23.50
CA VAL A 426 -10.29 -13.84 23.84
C VAL A 426 -10.15 -15.30 24.22
N ALA A 427 -9.32 -16.05 23.49
CA ALA A 427 -8.95 -17.44 23.79
C ALA A 427 -7.43 -17.53 24.01
N GLY A 428 -7.01 -18.22 25.07
CA GLY A 428 -5.61 -18.43 25.39
C GLY A 428 -5.33 -19.88 25.77
N SER A 429 -4.23 -20.45 25.26
CA SER A 429 -3.70 -21.73 25.73
C SER A 429 -2.39 -21.47 26.47
N VAL A 430 -2.36 -21.71 27.78
CA VAL A 430 -1.18 -21.54 28.62
C VAL A 430 -0.58 -22.89 28.92
N LEU A 431 0.60 -23.19 28.34
CA LEU A 431 1.46 -24.22 28.90
C LEU A 431 2.25 -23.59 30.07
N PRO A 432 2.46 -24.30 31.19
CA PRO A 432 3.28 -23.80 32.29
C PRO A 432 4.69 -23.48 31.80
N LEU A 433 5.10 -22.22 31.86
CA LEU A 433 6.45 -21.79 31.48
C LEU A 433 7.40 -21.94 32.67
N THR A 434 8.34 -22.88 32.58
CA THR A 434 9.52 -22.93 33.45
C THR A 434 10.71 -22.30 32.72
N VAL A 435 10.82 -20.97 32.73
CA VAL A 435 11.92 -20.27 32.04
C VAL A 435 12.54 -19.21 32.95
N SER A 436 13.85 -19.31 33.19
CA SER A 436 14.66 -18.25 33.81
C SER A 436 15.25 -17.36 32.71
N GLY A 437 14.63 -16.22 32.42
CA GLY A 437 15.14 -15.24 31.44
C GLY A 437 14.07 -14.35 30.80
N SER A 438 14.49 -13.37 29.98
CA SER A 438 13.58 -12.49 29.23
C SER A 438 12.80 -13.28 28.18
N LEU A 439 11.47 -13.13 28.13
CA LEU A 439 10.59 -13.83 27.19
C LEU A 439 10.43 -13.02 25.90
N THR A 440 10.66 -13.66 24.76
CA THR A 440 10.45 -13.08 23.43
C THR A 440 9.16 -13.61 22.80
N GLY A 441 8.49 -12.76 22.04
CA GLY A 441 7.21 -13.04 21.41
C GLY A 441 6.94 -12.20 20.17
N SER A 442 5.78 -12.39 19.55
CA SER A 442 5.29 -11.69 18.38
C SER A 442 3.80 -11.38 18.51
N VAL A 443 3.36 -10.20 18.11
CA VAL A 443 1.94 -9.90 17.91
C VAL A 443 1.65 -9.96 16.42
N GLN A 444 0.60 -10.68 16.04
CA GLN A 444 0.07 -10.76 14.70
C GLN A 444 -1.34 -10.19 14.66
N LEU A 445 -1.69 -9.48 13.60
CA LEU A 445 -3.05 -9.13 13.28
C LEU A 445 -3.52 -10.04 12.15
N VAL A 446 -4.61 -10.75 12.37
CA VAL A 446 -5.23 -11.68 11.44
C VAL A 446 -6.56 -11.12 10.97
N LEU A 447 -6.76 -10.96 9.66
CA LEU A 447 -8.05 -10.55 9.10
C LEU A 447 -8.70 -11.76 8.42
N ARG A 448 -10.00 -11.99 8.65
CA ARG A 448 -10.71 -13.17 8.11
C ARG A 448 -12.08 -12.84 7.55
N ASN A 449 -12.52 -13.55 6.51
CA ASN A 449 -13.92 -13.58 6.06
C ASN A 449 -14.59 -14.85 6.61
N ARG A 450 -15.62 -14.73 7.45
CA ARG A 450 -16.30 -15.85 8.15
C ARG A 450 -17.70 -16.08 7.59
N ILE A 451 -17.85 -17.05 6.69
CA ILE A 451 -19.17 -17.48 6.19
C ILE A 451 -19.57 -18.76 6.93
N ALA A 452 -20.64 -18.73 7.73
CA ALA A 452 -21.30 -19.93 8.31
C ALA A 452 -20.38 -21.14 8.59
N GLY A 453 -19.42 -20.98 9.50
CA GLY A 453 -18.52 -22.08 9.91
C GLY A 453 -17.35 -22.41 8.97
N ARG A 454 -17.22 -21.75 7.80
CA ARG A 454 -16.12 -21.94 6.85
C ARG A 454 -15.17 -20.75 6.81
N GLN A 455 -13.90 -21.06 6.61
CA GLN A 455 -12.80 -20.11 6.46
C GLN A 455 -12.47 -19.98 4.98
N GLU A 456 -12.56 -18.77 4.42
CA GLU A 456 -12.19 -18.57 3.01
C GLU A 456 -10.83 -17.90 2.86
N GLN A 457 -10.49 -16.95 3.72
CA GLN A 457 -9.26 -16.17 3.58
C GLN A 457 -8.72 -15.76 4.94
N ARG A 458 -7.44 -16.05 5.18
CA ARG A 458 -6.67 -15.64 6.36
C ARG A 458 -5.55 -14.73 5.91
N PHE A 459 -5.44 -13.56 6.50
CA PHE A 459 -4.28 -12.69 6.34
C PHE A 459 -3.69 -12.40 7.70
N ALA A 460 -2.54 -12.99 8.02
CA ALA A 460 -1.82 -12.76 9.27
C ALA A 460 -0.61 -11.85 9.02
N ARG A 461 -0.48 -10.78 9.78
CA ARG A 461 0.65 -9.85 9.74
C ARG A 461 1.28 -9.76 11.11
N GLU A 462 2.55 -10.15 11.25
CA GLU A 462 3.32 -9.80 12.43
C GLU A 462 3.51 -8.28 12.49
N ILE A 463 2.98 -7.67 13.54
CA ILE A 463 2.93 -6.22 13.75
C ILE A 463 3.84 -5.77 14.88
N ALA A 464 4.30 -6.66 15.77
CA ALA A 464 5.32 -6.33 16.76
C ALA A 464 6.08 -7.59 17.22
N SER A 465 7.34 -7.43 17.61
CA SER A 465 8.04 -8.44 18.41
C SER A 465 8.05 -7.93 19.85
N VAL A 466 7.58 -8.75 20.77
CA VAL A 466 7.42 -8.41 22.19
C VAL A 466 8.61 -8.99 22.95
N ARG A 467 9.25 -8.19 23.80
CA ARG A 467 10.20 -8.69 24.79
C ARG A 467 9.72 -8.25 26.15
N LEU A 468 9.22 -9.19 26.95
CA LEU A 468 8.90 -8.93 28.34
C LEU A 468 10.15 -9.22 29.15
N ALA A 469 10.62 -8.21 29.88
CA ALA A 469 11.84 -8.24 30.67
C ALA A 469 11.71 -9.17 31.88
N SER A 470 10.49 -9.43 32.36
CA SER A 470 10.26 -10.34 33.50
C SER A 470 8.88 -11.03 33.53
N GLU A 471 8.77 -12.06 34.38
CA GLU A 471 7.53 -12.75 34.74
C GLU A 471 6.47 -11.79 35.36
N ARG A 472 6.91 -10.69 35.97
CA ARG A 472 6.03 -9.67 36.55
C ARG A 472 5.28 -8.88 35.47
N GLU A 473 5.97 -8.47 34.42
CA GLU A 473 5.37 -7.77 33.27
C GLU A 473 4.44 -8.70 32.50
N TRP A 474 4.79 -9.98 32.43
CA TRP A 474 3.91 -11.01 31.89
C TRP A 474 2.60 -11.14 32.67
N THR A 475 2.70 -11.23 34.00
CA THR A 475 1.53 -11.33 34.88
C THR A 475 0.65 -10.07 34.76
N GLN A 476 1.25 -8.89 34.64
CA GLN A 476 0.52 -7.63 34.42
C GLN A 476 -0.20 -7.59 33.07
N PHE A 477 0.47 -7.97 31.97
CA PHE A 477 -0.17 -8.05 30.65
C PHE A 477 -1.34 -9.03 30.65
N HIS A 478 -1.14 -10.20 31.28
CA HIS A 478 -2.17 -11.21 31.42
C HIS A 478 -3.38 -10.73 32.25
N ASP A 479 -3.14 -10.02 33.35
CA ASP A 479 -4.21 -9.42 34.17
C ASP A 479 -4.97 -8.31 33.41
N LEU A 480 -4.29 -7.55 32.55
CA LEU A 480 -4.93 -6.57 31.68
C LEU A 480 -5.84 -7.26 30.65
N VAL A 481 -5.39 -8.36 30.04
CA VAL A 481 -6.16 -9.14 29.06
C VAL A 481 -7.37 -9.81 29.70
N ARG A 482 -7.25 -10.38 30.91
CA ARG A 482 -8.37 -10.98 31.66
C ARG A 482 -9.47 -9.98 32.02
N ARG A 483 -9.12 -8.69 32.12
CA ARG A 483 -10.08 -7.61 32.42
C ARG A 483 -10.80 -7.11 31.17
N LEU A 484 -10.46 -7.58 29.97
CA LEU A 484 -11.15 -7.20 28.76
C LEU A 484 -12.57 -7.80 28.72
N PRO A 485 -13.59 -7.01 28.33
CA PRO A 485 -14.95 -7.52 28.16
C PRO A 485 -14.99 -8.68 27.14
N GLY A 486 -15.57 -9.83 27.52
CA GLY A 486 -15.73 -10.99 26.63
C GLY A 486 -14.65 -12.08 26.74
N TYR A 487 -13.67 -11.93 27.64
CA TYR A 487 -12.64 -12.96 27.88
C TYR A 487 -13.24 -14.32 28.29
N ARG A 488 -12.81 -15.42 27.65
CA ARG A 488 -13.15 -16.81 28.01
C ARG A 488 -11.89 -17.66 28.05
N ASP A 489 -11.65 -18.35 29.17
CA ASP A 489 -10.52 -19.27 29.29
C ASP A 489 -10.81 -20.53 28.44
N ALA A 490 -10.02 -20.77 27.41
CA ALA A 490 -10.24 -21.87 26.47
C ALA A 490 -9.31 -23.04 26.81
N SER A 491 -9.82 -24.04 27.54
CA SER A 491 -9.10 -25.28 27.89
C SER A 491 -9.01 -26.31 26.75
N GLY A 492 -9.03 -25.87 25.49
CA GLY A 492 -8.96 -26.71 24.29
C GLY A 492 -7.56 -26.79 23.67
N PRO A 493 -7.33 -27.67 22.68
CA PRO A 493 -6.05 -27.78 21.99
C PRO A 493 -5.67 -26.45 21.33
N ALA A 494 -4.43 -26.02 21.54
CA ALA A 494 -3.91 -24.75 21.06
C ALA A 494 -4.09 -24.62 19.54
N PRO A 495 -4.55 -23.46 19.01
CA PRO A 495 -4.45 -23.21 17.58
C PRO A 495 -2.97 -23.21 17.19
N THR A 496 -2.59 -24.11 16.30
CA THR A 496 -1.24 -24.24 15.75
C THR A 496 -0.93 -23.08 14.79
N GLY A 497 -0.80 -21.87 15.34
CA GLY A 497 -0.36 -20.68 14.62
C GLY A 497 1.17 -20.65 14.55
N THR A 498 1.76 -21.14 13.47
CA THR A 498 3.16 -20.85 13.14
C THR A 498 3.23 -19.67 12.16
N ALA A 499 4.22 -18.79 12.36
CA ALA A 499 4.44 -17.53 11.63
C ALA A 499 4.78 -17.68 10.12
N SER A 500 4.66 -18.87 9.53
CA SER A 500 5.05 -19.15 8.13
C SER A 500 3.88 -19.30 7.15
N ALA A 501 2.62 -19.28 7.59
CA ALA A 501 1.49 -19.49 6.69
C ALA A 501 0.92 -18.16 6.15
N THR A 502 1.65 -17.50 5.23
CA THR A 502 1.07 -16.41 4.41
C THR A 502 0.62 -16.87 3.02
N THR A 503 0.78 -18.16 2.65
CA THR A 503 0.42 -18.66 1.30
C THR A 503 -0.02 -20.12 1.18
N GLN A 504 -0.41 -20.83 2.25
CA GLN A 504 -0.95 -22.20 2.10
C GLN A 504 -2.43 -22.27 2.49
N ASP A 505 -3.26 -22.64 1.50
CA ASP A 505 -4.52 -23.34 1.73
C ASP A 505 -4.18 -24.63 2.48
N ASN A 506 -4.38 -24.65 3.80
CA ASN A 506 -4.34 -25.89 4.55
C ASN A 506 -5.68 -26.60 4.33
N GLU A 507 -5.67 -27.63 3.49
CA GLU A 507 -6.79 -28.57 3.29
C GLU A 507 -7.00 -29.53 4.48
N ASP A 508 -6.17 -29.47 5.52
CA ASP A 508 -6.31 -30.36 6.68
C ASP A 508 -6.50 -29.57 7.98
N LEU A 509 -7.68 -29.69 8.60
CA LEU A 509 -7.94 -29.91 10.05
C LEU A 509 -9.44 -29.72 10.41
N PRO A 510 -9.95 -30.42 11.44
CA PRO A 510 -11.32 -30.95 11.49
C PRO A 510 -12.42 -29.94 11.87
N GLU A 511 -13.64 -30.24 11.42
CA GLU A 511 -14.87 -29.53 11.74
C GLU A 511 -15.17 -29.55 13.25
N TYR A 512 -15.39 -28.35 13.82
CA TYR A 512 -16.09 -28.15 15.09
C TYR A 512 -17.14 -27.06 14.94
#